data_AF-A0A497RZ79-F1
#
_entry.id   AF-A0A497RZ79-F1
#
_cell.length_a   1.000
_cell.length_b   1.000
_cell.length_c   1.000
_cell.angle_alpha   90.00
_cell.angle_beta   90.00
_cell.angle_gamma   90.00
#
_symmetry.space_group_name_H-M   'P 1'
#
loop_
_entity.id
_entity.type
_entity.pdbx_description
1 polymer ?
#
loop_
_entity_poly.entity_id
_entity_poly.type
_entity_poly.pdbx_seq_one_letter_code
_entity_poly.pdbx_strand_id
1 'polypeptide(L)'
;MKMDRGNFVTFILILVIMTALVHLNMSSSGLNSIKGRPAVAPPFVIGEDYNISIDENGIIVYLSREVADRYNGIYLAVYAYDEDGKYITKLKRVVNGKIFISNSESADFEVTFDDNLVKDIETPRSKEKFYKIVEDAMANDRNYGLGRCLLGRQCEKICPMRAITLIRDDSIDGRGRIIPRINLRNGKIFGDNLCIEDGLCSSVCPTSLIHLAR
;
A
#
# COMPACT_ATOMS: atom_id res chain seq x y z
N MET A 1 -28.16 -16.25 35.26
CA MET A 1 -29.16 -15.26 34.83
C MET A 1 -30.12 -15.97 33.87
N LYS A 2 -31.35 -16.29 34.30
CA LYS A 2 -32.38 -16.84 33.40
C LYS A 2 -32.98 -15.66 32.63
N MET A 3 -32.68 -15.52 31.35
CA MET A 3 -33.38 -14.58 30.49
C MET A 3 -34.84 -15.03 30.38
N ASP A 4 -35.77 -14.13 30.69
CA ASP A 4 -37.19 -14.35 30.46
C ASP A 4 -37.46 -14.53 28.96
N ARG A 5 -38.41 -15.39 28.62
CA ARG A 5 -38.67 -15.85 27.24
C ARG A 5 -39.05 -14.68 26.32
N GLY A 6 -39.72 -13.66 26.87
CA GLY A 6 -40.02 -12.41 26.16
C GLY A 6 -38.75 -11.63 25.78
N ASN A 7 -37.81 -11.48 26.71
CA ASN A 7 -36.56 -10.76 26.47
C ASN A 7 -35.65 -11.49 25.47
N PHE A 8 -35.70 -12.82 25.43
CA PHE A 8 -34.97 -13.62 24.45
C PHE A 8 -35.54 -13.44 23.02
N VAL A 9 -36.86 -13.42 22.88
CA VAL A 9 -37.51 -13.19 21.58
C VAL A 9 -37.21 -11.78 21.06
N THR A 10 -37.27 -10.76 21.92
CA THR A 10 -36.93 -9.38 21.55
C THR A 10 -35.46 -9.26 21.12
N PHE A 11 -34.54 -9.91 21.82
CA PHE A 11 -33.12 -9.92 21.47
C PHE A 11 -32.86 -10.56 20.11
N ILE A 12 -33.48 -11.72 19.83
CA ILE A 12 -33.39 -12.40 18.53
C ILE A 12 -33.91 -11.48 17.42
N LEU A 13 -35.04 -10.80 17.66
CA LEU A 13 -35.67 -9.94 16.66
C LEU A 13 -34.81 -8.72 16.33
N ILE A 14 -34.18 -8.10 17.33
CA ILE A 14 -33.21 -7.02 17.14
C ILE A 14 -32.00 -7.52 16.34
N LEU A 15 -31.50 -8.73 16.65
CA LEU A 15 -30.34 -9.30 15.97
C LEU A 15 -30.62 -9.57 14.48
N VAL A 16 -31.82 -10.06 14.15
CA VAL A 16 -32.25 -10.28 12.76
C VAL A 16 -32.45 -8.96 12.01
N ILE A 17 -33.00 -7.93 12.65
CA ILE A 17 -33.14 -6.60 12.03
C ILE A 17 -31.76 -5.99 11.78
N MET A 18 -30.82 -6.12 12.72
CA MET A 18 -29.45 -5.63 12.57
C MET A 18 -28.72 -6.33 11.43
N THR A 19 -28.83 -7.66 11.30
CA THR A 19 -28.20 -8.39 10.19
C THR A 19 -28.82 -8.06 8.84
N ALA A 20 -30.15 -7.85 8.79
CA ALA A 20 -30.85 -7.40 7.60
C ALA A 20 -30.43 -5.98 7.18
N LEU A 21 -30.30 -5.05 8.13
CA LEU A 21 -29.83 -3.68 7.87
C LEU A 21 -28.37 -3.66 7.37
N VAL A 22 -27.50 -4.51 7.93
CA VAL A 22 -26.13 -4.67 7.43
C VAL A 22 -26.10 -5.23 6.01
N HIS A 23 -26.96 -6.22 5.69
CA HIS A 23 -27.08 -6.76 4.33
C HIS A 23 -27.63 -5.74 3.33
N LEU A 24 -28.61 -4.93 3.71
CA LEU A 24 -29.15 -3.87 2.85
C LEU A 24 -28.11 -2.79 2.56
N ASN A 25 -27.30 -2.39 3.55
CA ASN A 25 -26.20 -1.44 3.34
C ASN A 25 -25.05 -2.04 2.51
N MET A 26 -24.79 -3.35 2.60
CA MET A 26 -23.83 -4.01 1.72
C MET A 26 -24.34 -4.09 0.27
N SER A 27 -25.63 -4.27 0.05
CA SER A 27 -26.22 -4.38 -1.29
C SER A 27 -26.35 -3.04 -2.03
N SER A 28 -26.30 -1.89 -1.34
CA SER A 28 -26.34 -0.56 -1.95
C SER A 28 -24.96 0.06 -2.20
N SER A 29 -23.88 -0.64 -1.84
CA SER A 29 -22.52 -0.23 -2.18
C SER A 29 -22.19 -0.68 -3.61
N GLY A 30 -22.99 -0.25 -4.58
CA GLY A 30 -22.58 -0.31 -5.97
C GLY A 30 -21.27 0.46 -6.07
N LEU A 31 -20.16 -0.22 -6.37
CA LEU A 31 -18.91 0.42 -6.74
C LEU A 31 -19.21 1.26 -7.98
N ASN A 32 -19.47 2.55 -7.79
CA ASN A 32 -19.66 3.48 -8.89
C ASN A 32 -18.32 3.56 -9.64
N SER A 33 -18.27 2.89 -10.79
CA SER A 33 -17.13 2.96 -11.70
C SER A 33 -16.97 4.42 -12.14
N ILE A 34 -15.84 5.02 -11.79
CA ILE A 34 -15.44 6.33 -12.29
C ILE A 34 -14.62 6.02 -13.54
N LYS A 35 -15.28 5.99 -14.71
CA LYS A 35 -14.60 5.70 -15.98
C LYS A 35 -13.38 6.61 -16.15
N GLY A 36 -12.25 6.01 -16.48
CA GLY A 36 -11.01 6.73 -16.72
C GLY A 36 -9.80 5.80 -16.76
N ARG A 37 -8.80 6.21 -17.53
CA ARG A 37 -7.56 5.46 -17.67
C ARG A 37 -6.74 5.56 -16.37
N PRO A 38 -6.51 4.45 -15.65
CA PRO A 38 -5.69 4.50 -14.45
C PRO A 38 -4.21 4.72 -14.79
N ALA A 39 -3.53 5.50 -13.96
CA ALA A 39 -2.12 5.83 -14.05
C ALA A 39 -1.44 5.69 -12.69
N VAL A 40 -0.14 5.43 -12.70
CA VAL A 40 0.68 5.27 -11.50
C VAL A 40 1.40 6.59 -11.20
N ALA A 41 1.34 7.04 -9.94
CA ALA A 41 2.00 8.27 -9.51
C ALA A 41 3.54 8.14 -9.61
N PRO A 42 4.25 9.24 -9.95
CA PRO A 42 5.72 9.26 -10.01
C PRO A 42 6.35 8.90 -8.65
N PRO A 43 7.63 8.51 -8.62
CA PRO A 43 8.36 8.29 -7.37
C PRO A 43 8.41 9.56 -6.52
N PHE A 44 8.61 9.36 -5.21
CA PHE A 44 9.02 10.48 -4.37
C PHE A 44 10.53 10.68 -4.56
N VAL A 45 10.97 11.92 -4.70
CA VAL A 45 12.38 12.27 -4.94
C VAL A 45 13.09 12.61 -3.62
N ILE A 46 14.19 11.92 -3.29
CA ILE A 46 15.00 12.26 -2.11
C ILE A 46 15.66 13.62 -2.32
N GLY A 47 15.64 14.47 -1.30
CA GLY A 47 16.17 15.83 -1.34
C GLY A 47 15.11 16.87 -1.73
N GLU A 48 14.06 16.47 -2.46
CA GLU A 48 12.99 17.34 -2.92
C GLU A 48 11.68 17.06 -2.18
N ASP A 49 11.16 15.83 -2.28
CA ASP A 49 9.90 15.40 -1.67
C ASP A 49 10.07 14.99 -0.22
N TYR A 50 11.23 14.44 0.12
CA TYR A 50 11.55 14.01 1.48
C TYR A 50 13.05 13.87 1.71
N ASN A 51 13.43 13.84 3.00
CA ASN A 51 14.76 13.48 3.46
C ASN A 51 14.66 12.42 4.57
N ILE A 52 15.65 11.53 4.63
CA ILE A 52 15.76 10.51 5.69
C ILE A 52 16.95 10.89 6.59
N SER A 53 16.73 10.87 7.89
CA SER A 53 17.76 11.00 8.92
C SER A 53 17.68 9.79 9.84
N ILE A 54 18.85 9.27 10.23
CA ILE A 54 18.96 8.17 11.18
C ILE A 54 19.83 8.64 12.34
N ASP A 55 19.38 8.35 13.56
CA ASP A 55 20.12 8.58 14.79
C ASP A 55 19.90 7.41 15.77
N GLU A 56 20.44 7.57 16.98
CA GLU A 56 20.31 6.59 18.06
C GLU A 56 18.87 6.26 18.45
N ASN A 57 17.90 7.13 18.16
CA ASN A 57 16.48 6.94 18.47
C ASN A 57 15.72 6.21 17.33
N GLY A 58 16.27 6.20 16.11
CA GLY A 58 15.73 5.46 14.97
C GLY A 58 15.77 6.29 13.68
N ILE A 59 14.72 6.14 12.86
CA ILE A 59 14.59 6.82 11.57
C ILE A 59 13.59 7.96 11.69
N ILE A 60 13.94 9.13 11.15
CA ILE A 60 13.02 10.23 10.88
C ILE A 60 13.00 10.50 9.38
N VAL A 61 11.82 10.38 8.78
CA VAL A 61 11.57 10.85 7.40
C VAL A 61 10.88 12.20 7.47
N TYR A 62 11.53 13.23 6.95
CA TYR A 62 10.99 14.59 6.83
C TYR A 62 10.39 14.76 5.45
N LEU A 63 9.11 15.11 5.37
CA LEU A 63 8.43 15.35 4.10
C LEU A 63 8.47 16.84 3.76
N SER A 64 8.54 17.14 2.46
CA SER A 64 8.31 18.48 1.95
C SER A 64 6.90 18.95 2.31
N ARG A 65 6.66 20.26 2.29
CA ARG A 65 5.33 20.82 2.61
C ARG A 65 4.24 20.26 1.71
N GLU A 66 4.49 20.17 0.40
CA GLU A 66 3.51 19.65 -0.55
C GLU A 66 3.14 18.20 -0.26
N VAL A 67 4.15 17.36 0.01
CA VAL A 67 3.93 15.94 0.34
C VAL A 67 3.23 15.82 1.69
N ALA A 68 3.64 16.59 2.69
CA ALA A 68 3.02 16.61 4.00
C ALA A 68 1.53 17.00 3.93
N ASP A 69 1.18 18.07 3.20
CA ASP A 69 -0.20 18.54 3.06
C ASP A 69 -1.11 17.46 2.45
N ARG A 70 -0.57 16.65 1.52
CA ARG A 70 -1.30 15.56 0.88
C ARG A 70 -1.42 14.30 1.73
N TYR A 71 -0.36 13.96 2.48
CA TYR A 71 -0.24 12.66 3.13
C TYR A 71 -0.37 12.68 4.66
N ASN A 72 -0.54 13.84 5.29
CA ASN A 72 -0.71 13.90 6.74
C ASN A 72 -1.88 13.02 7.21
N GLY A 73 -1.63 12.15 8.19
CA GLY A 73 -2.59 11.18 8.68
C GLY A 73 -2.77 9.93 7.80
N ILE A 74 -2.08 9.83 6.66
CA ILE A 74 -2.08 8.66 5.76
C ILE A 74 -0.86 7.79 6.06
N TYR A 75 -0.99 6.47 5.87
CA TYR A 75 0.16 5.57 5.93
C TYR A 75 0.98 5.63 4.64
N LEU A 76 2.30 5.62 4.78
CA LEU A 76 3.26 5.40 3.71
C LEU A 76 4.19 4.25 4.08
N ALA A 77 4.84 3.68 3.07
CA ALA A 77 5.79 2.60 3.23
C ALA A 77 7.21 3.17 3.24
N VAL A 78 7.92 3.05 4.36
CA VAL A 78 9.39 3.21 4.36
C VAL A 78 9.97 1.86 4.02
N TYR A 79 10.92 1.80 3.09
CA TYR A 79 11.49 0.55 2.63
C TYR A 79 13.01 0.60 2.48
N ALA A 80 13.62 -0.57 2.53
CA ALA A 80 15.03 -0.79 2.22
C ALA A 80 15.21 -2.20 1.65
N TYR A 81 16.32 -2.39 0.94
CA TYR A 81 16.78 -3.70 0.50
C TYR A 81 17.86 -4.21 1.44
N ASP A 82 17.72 -5.45 1.92
CA ASP A 82 18.75 -6.11 2.72
C ASP A 82 19.89 -6.67 1.84
N GLU A 83 20.83 -7.40 2.45
CA GLU A 83 22.02 -7.93 1.77
C GLU A 83 21.67 -9.05 0.77
N ASP A 84 20.56 -9.76 1.01
CA ASP A 84 20.03 -10.81 0.15
C ASP A 84 19.18 -10.24 -1.01
N GLY A 85 19.00 -8.92 -1.06
CA GLY A 85 18.18 -8.25 -2.07
C GLY A 85 16.68 -8.37 -1.84
N LYS A 86 16.23 -8.68 -0.62
CA LYS A 86 14.82 -8.71 -0.24
C LYS A 86 14.32 -7.30 0.04
N TYR A 87 13.09 -7.02 -0.38
CA TYR A 87 12.45 -5.73 -0.09
C TYR A 87 11.80 -5.80 1.28
N ILE A 88 12.32 -5.02 2.22
CA ILE A 88 11.83 -4.96 3.60
C ILE A 88 11.12 -3.62 3.80
N THR A 89 9.95 -3.63 4.43
CA THR A 89 9.19 -2.39 4.65
C THR A 89 8.57 -2.26 6.03
N LYS A 90 8.44 -1.01 6.46
CA LYS A 90 7.69 -0.56 7.61
C LYS A 90 6.61 0.42 7.16
N LEU A 91 5.36 0.14 7.50
CA LEU A 91 4.23 1.04 7.28
C LEU A 91 4.08 1.99 8.46
N LYS A 92 4.07 3.28 8.18
CA LYS A 92 3.88 4.29 9.23
C LYS A 92 2.98 5.41 8.75
N ARG A 93 2.20 5.90 9.71
CA ARG A 93 1.36 7.07 9.53
C ARG A 93 2.24 8.32 9.50
N VAL A 94 2.00 9.20 8.53
CA VAL A 94 2.57 10.54 8.52
C VAL A 94 1.90 11.36 9.61
N VAL A 95 2.70 12.02 10.45
CA VAL A 95 2.24 12.91 11.52
C VAL A 95 3.03 14.20 11.45
N ASN A 96 2.34 15.32 11.22
CA ASN A 96 2.92 16.66 11.15
C ASN A 96 4.09 16.74 10.16
N GLY A 97 3.91 16.16 8.96
CA GLY A 97 4.93 16.15 7.91
C GLY A 97 6.13 15.25 8.19
N LYS A 98 6.04 14.35 9.17
CA LYS A 98 7.11 13.41 9.51
C LYS A 98 6.62 11.97 9.59
N ILE A 99 7.53 11.04 9.36
CA ILE A 99 7.39 9.64 9.76
C ILE A 99 8.51 9.35 10.76
N PHE A 100 8.17 8.79 11.91
CA PHE A 100 9.14 8.36 12.91
C PHE A 100 9.05 6.85 13.12
N ILE A 101 10.17 6.14 12.97
CA ILE A 101 10.30 4.70 13.26
C ILE A 101 11.36 4.55 14.35
N SER A 102 10.99 4.03 15.52
CA SER A 102 11.96 3.89 16.60
C SER A 102 12.97 2.78 16.33
N ASN A 103 14.15 2.87 16.93
CA ASN A 103 15.21 1.87 16.86
C ASN A 103 14.79 0.46 17.36
N SER A 104 13.66 0.35 18.06
CA SER A 104 13.12 -0.90 18.58
C SER A 104 12.14 -1.58 17.63
N GLU A 105 11.65 -0.87 16.60
CA GLU A 105 10.64 -1.37 15.68
C GLU A 105 11.22 -2.39 14.69
N SER A 106 10.51 -3.51 14.51
CA SER A 106 10.77 -4.49 13.44
C SER A 106 9.97 -4.14 12.19
N ALA A 107 10.40 -4.62 11.03
CA ALA A 107 9.67 -4.46 9.78
C ALA A 107 8.27 -5.10 9.84
N ASP A 108 7.36 -4.62 8.99
CA ASP A 108 6.00 -5.15 8.88
C ASP A 108 5.90 -6.23 7.80
N PHE A 109 6.62 -6.07 6.69
CA PHE A 109 6.62 -7.00 5.56
C PHE A 109 8.00 -7.21 4.95
N GLU A 110 8.21 -8.42 4.45
CA GLU A 110 9.28 -8.81 3.54
C GLU A 110 8.64 -9.23 2.21
N VAL A 111 9.23 -8.79 1.10
CA VAL A 111 8.73 -9.08 -0.24
C VAL A 111 9.84 -9.75 -1.06
N THR A 112 9.48 -10.87 -1.68
CA THR A 112 10.33 -11.55 -2.66
C THR A 112 9.80 -11.34 -4.07
N PHE A 113 10.72 -11.36 -5.02
CA PHE A 113 10.41 -11.15 -6.43
C PHE A 113 10.74 -12.39 -7.25
N ASP A 114 9.94 -12.61 -8.29
CA ASP A 114 10.29 -13.45 -9.43
C ASP A 114 10.54 -12.50 -10.61
N ASP A 115 11.81 -12.36 -11.02
CA ASP A 115 12.32 -11.22 -11.78
C ASP A 115 11.97 -9.86 -11.14
N ASN A 116 10.92 -9.21 -11.64
CA ASN A 116 10.37 -7.95 -11.13
C ASN A 116 8.94 -8.10 -10.60
N LEU A 117 8.32 -9.27 -10.75
CA LEU A 117 6.97 -9.52 -10.27
C LEU A 117 7.01 -9.79 -8.76
N VAL A 118 6.14 -9.14 -7.99
CA VAL A 118 5.95 -9.48 -6.58
C VAL A 118 5.41 -10.90 -6.47
N LYS A 119 6.21 -11.80 -5.91
CA LYS A 119 5.87 -13.22 -5.75
C LYS A 119 5.13 -13.44 -4.44
N ASP A 120 5.79 -13.14 -3.33
CA ASP A 120 5.27 -13.34 -1.98
C ASP A 120 5.47 -12.10 -1.11
N ILE A 121 4.51 -11.86 -0.21
CA ILE A 121 4.57 -10.82 0.83
C ILE A 121 4.37 -11.55 2.15
N GLU A 122 5.42 -11.60 2.96
CA GLU A 122 5.46 -12.36 4.20
C GLU A 122 5.71 -11.44 5.39
N THR A 123 5.41 -11.92 6.59
CA THR A 123 5.96 -11.33 7.81
C THR A 123 7.48 -11.57 7.81
N PRO A 124 8.31 -10.54 8.10
CA PRO A 124 9.75 -10.69 8.09
C PRO A 124 10.21 -11.82 9.00
N ARG A 125 11.07 -12.70 8.48
CA ARG A 125 11.64 -13.82 9.26
C ARG A 125 12.79 -13.35 10.13
N SER A 126 13.49 -12.30 9.70
CA SER A 126 14.58 -11.68 10.46
C SER A 126 14.05 -11.02 11.73
N LYS A 127 14.79 -11.18 12.83
CA LYS A 127 14.57 -10.44 14.08
C LYS A 127 15.26 -9.09 14.09
N GLU A 128 15.93 -8.73 12.99
CA GLU A 128 16.61 -7.47 12.86
C GLU A 128 15.64 -6.28 12.99
N LYS A 129 16.16 -5.19 13.54
CA LYS A 129 15.42 -3.95 13.71
C LYS A 129 15.41 -3.19 12.40
N PHE A 130 14.27 -2.64 12.02
CA PHE A 130 14.11 -2.01 10.72
C PHE A 130 15.10 -0.87 10.51
N TYR A 131 15.43 -0.10 11.57
CA TYR A 131 16.40 0.98 11.48
C TYR A 131 17.79 0.49 11.02
N LYS A 132 18.24 -0.68 11.47
CA LYS A 132 19.53 -1.26 11.07
C LYS A 132 19.54 -1.63 9.60
N ILE A 133 18.44 -2.17 9.09
CA ILE A 133 18.31 -2.53 7.67
C ILE A 133 18.42 -1.28 6.80
N VAL A 134 17.79 -0.16 7.20
CA VAL A 134 17.89 1.11 6.46
C VAL A 134 19.30 1.70 6.58
N GLU A 135 19.90 1.71 7.77
CA GLU A 135 21.27 2.18 8.00
C GLU A 135 22.29 1.40 7.16
N ASP A 136 22.18 0.08 7.17
CA ASP A 136 23.02 -0.84 6.40
C ASP A 136 22.82 -0.66 4.88
N ALA A 137 21.58 -0.47 4.43
CA ALA A 137 21.28 -0.15 3.04
C ALA A 137 21.91 1.18 2.60
N MET A 138 21.85 2.21 3.46
CA MET A 138 22.46 3.52 3.21
C MET A 138 23.99 3.43 3.15
N ALA A 139 24.61 2.69 4.08
CA ALA A 139 26.06 2.55 4.15
C ALA A 139 26.66 1.78 2.96
N ASN A 140 25.87 0.91 2.31
CA ASN A 140 26.30 0.03 1.23
C ASN A 140 25.63 0.33 -0.11
N ASP A 141 25.11 1.55 -0.31
CA ASP A 141 24.51 2.03 -1.57
C ASP A 141 23.41 1.11 -2.14
N ARG A 142 22.64 0.46 -1.26
CA ARG A 142 21.45 -0.32 -1.63
C ARG A 142 20.23 0.58 -1.77
N ASN A 143 19.19 0.07 -2.42
CA ASN A 143 17.94 0.79 -2.56
C ASN A 143 17.22 0.94 -1.21
N TYR A 144 16.77 2.15 -0.92
CA TYR A 144 15.91 2.49 0.21
C TYR A 144 15.10 3.74 -0.14
N GLY A 145 13.99 3.95 0.55
CA GLY A 145 13.20 5.16 0.35
C GLY A 145 11.79 5.11 0.90
N LEU A 146 10.96 5.98 0.33
CA LEU A 146 9.56 6.16 0.67
C LEU A 146 8.66 5.74 -0.51
N GLY A 147 7.67 4.92 -0.24
CA GLY A 147 6.73 4.37 -1.20
C GLY A 147 5.27 4.64 -0.82
N ARG A 148 4.40 4.67 -1.83
CA ARG A 148 2.94 4.79 -1.65
C ARG A 148 2.24 3.43 -1.62
N CYS A 149 2.84 2.36 -2.12
CA CYS A 149 2.21 1.04 -2.12
C CYS A 149 2.25 0.46 -0.70
N LEU A 150 1.09 0.18 -0.12
CA LEU A 150 0.97 -0.43 1.21
C LEU A 150 0.91 -1.96 1.17
N LEU A 151 1.18 -2.57 0.01
CA LEU A 151 1.23 -4.02 -0.19
C LEU A 151 -0.06 -4.79 0.14
N GLY A 152 -1.19 -4.10 0.30
CA GLY A 152 -2.48 -4.74 0.62
C GLY A 152 -3.17 -5.45 -0.55
N ARG A 153 -2.63 -5.31 -1.78
CA ARG A 153 -3.11 -5.96 -3.02
C ARG A 153 -4.58 -5.63 -3.36
N GLN A 154 -5.14 -4.53 -2.85
CA GLN A 154 -6.55 -4.17 -3.09
C GLN A 154 -6.83 -3.90 -4.58
N CYS A 155 -5.88 -3.27 -5.29
CA CYS A 155 -6.00 -2.98 -6.71
C CYS A 155 -6.09 -4.26 -7.57
N GLU A 156 -5.33 -5.30 -7.23
CA GLU A 156 -5.40 -6.59 -7.94
C GLU A 156 -6.72 -7.31 -7.65
N LYS A 157 -7.18 -7.27 -6.39
CA LYS A 157 -8.42 -7.93 -5.96
C LYS A 157 -9.69 -7.29 -6.54
N ILE A 158 -9.71 -5.96 -6.63
CA ILE A 158 -10.89 -5.23 -7.11
C ILE A 158 -11.00 -5.22 -8.64
N CYS A 159 -9.90 -5.47 -9.36
CA CYS A 159 -9.88 -5.39 -10.81
C CYS A 159 -10.64 -6.58 -11.42
N PRO A 160 -11.79 -6.37 -12.08
CA PRO A 160 -12.60 -7.45 -12.63
C PRO A 160 -11.87 -8.22 -13.74
N MET A 161 -10.96 -7.54 -14.43
CA MET A 161 -10.17 -8.11 -15.53
C MET A 161 -8.83 -8.70 -15.09
N ARG A 162 -8.49 -8.67 -13.79
CA ARG A 162 -7.17 -9.12 -13.29
C ARG A 162 -5.99 -8.50 -14.06
N ALA A 163 -6.17 -7.27 -14.54
CA ALA A 163 -5.22 -6.58 -15.41
C ALA A 163 -4.09 -5.87 -14.64
N ILE A 164 -4.03 -6.06 -13.31
CA ILE A 164 -3.08 -5.40 -12.42
C ILE A 164 -2.21 -6.47 -11.77
N THR A 165 -0.91 -6.23 -11.78
CA THR A 165 0.07 -7.02 -11.00
C THR A 165 0.98 -6.07 -10.23
N LEU A 166 1.41 -6.43 -9.03
CA LEU A 166 2.44 -5.66 -8.33
C LEU A 166 3.85 -6.02 -8.84
N ILE A 167 4.66 -5.01 -9.07
CA ILE A 167 6.05 -5.15 -9.53
C ILE A 167 7.01 -4.29 -8.75
N ARG A 168 8.30 -4.64 -8.80
CA ARG A 168 9.41 -3.76 -8.53
C ARG A 168 9.57 -2.75 -9.67
N ASP A 169 9.61 -1.47 -9.34
CA ASP A 169 9.98 -0.37 -10.25
C ASP A 169 11.51 -0.37 -10.41
N ASP A 170 12.00 -0.96 -11.51
CA ASP A 170 13.42 -1.09 -11.84
C ASP A 170 13.98 0.11 -12.61
N SER A 171 13.17 1.17 -12.78
CA SER A 171 13.67 2.44 -13.28
C SER A 171 14.65 3.08 -12.27
N ILE A 172 15.57 3.88 -12.78
CA ILE A 172 16.57 4.61 -11.97
C ILE A 172 15.86 5.44 -10.89
N ASP A 173 14.79 6.15 -11.25
CA ASP A 173 14.02 6.99 -10.33
C ASP A 173 13.10 6.17 -9.41
N GLY A 174 12.70 4.98 -9.86
CA GLY A 174 11.83 4.06 -9.11
C GLY A 174 12.50 3.46 -7.88
N ARG A 175 13.83 3.30 -7.92
CA ARG A 175 14.66 2.81 -6.80
C ARG A 175 14.11 1.55 -6.12
N GLY A 176 13.57 0.62 -6.92
CA GLY A 176 13.02 -0.64 -6.43
C GLY A 176 11.73 -0.52 -5.62
N ARG A 177 11.06 0.64 -5.60
CA ARG A 177 9.74 0.73 -4.93
C ARG A 177 8.75 -0.22 -5.59
N ILE A 178 7.75 -0.68 -4.84
CA ILE A 178 6.69 -1.52 -5.40
C ILE A 178 5.59 -0.65 -6.01
N ILE A 179 5.22 -0.94 -7.26
CA ILE A 179 4.15 -0.27 -8.01
C ILE A 179 3.21 -1.27 -8.69
N PRO A 180 1.94 -0.87 -8.98
CA PRO A 180 1.06 -1.66 -9.81
C PRO A 180 1.41 -1.49 -11.29
N ARG A 181 1.69 -2.59 -11.99
CA ARG A 181 1.73 -2.67 -13.45
C ARG A 181 0.32 -2.92 -13.98
N ILE A 182 -0.17 -2.00 -14.80
CA ILE A 182 -1.52 -2.05 -15.38
C ILE A 182 -1.39 -2.46 -16.85
N ASN A 183 -1.98 -3.60 -17.22
CA ASN A 183 -1.98 -4.10 -18.59
C ASN A 183 -3.01 -3.36 -19.44
N LEU A 184 -2.60 -2.26 -20.08
CA LEU A 184 -3.47 -1.43 -20.92
C LEU A 184 -3.59 -2.00 -22.34
N ARG A 185 -4.74 -1.79 -22.97
CA ARG A 185 -5.00 -2.22 -24.35
C ARG A 185 -4.25 -1.35 -25.35
N ASN A 186 -2.98 -1.66 -25.59
CA ASN A 186 -2.15 -0.93 -26.54
C ASN A 186 -2.19 -1.62 -27.92
N GLY A 187 -3.31 -1.44 -28.64
CA GLY A 187 -3.36 -1.50 -30.11
C GLY A 187 -3.22 -2.86 -30.82
N LYS A 188 -2.57 -3.90 -30.26
CA LYS A 188 -2.50 -5.24 -30.86
C LYS A 188 -2.00 -6.23 -29.81
N ILE A 189 -2.92 -7.05 -29.30
CA ILE A 189 -2.80 -8.38 -28.67
C ILE A 189 -4.02 -8.53 -27.75
N PHE A 190 -4.91 -9.46 -28.11
CA PHE A 190 -6.02 -9.87 -27.25
C PHE A 190 -5.44 -10.83 -26.22
N GLY A 191 -5.31 -10.38 -24.97
CA GLY A 191 -5.08 -11.24 -23.82
C GLY A 191 -6.27 -11.10 -22.88
N ASP A 192 -6.54 -12.15 -22.09
CA ASP A 192 -7.75 -12.22 -21.26
C ASP A 192 -7.73 -11.26 -20.04
N ASN A 193 -6.57 -10.62 -19.76
CA ASN A 193 -6.35 -9.75 -18.60
C ASN A 193 -6.00 -8.31 -18.99
N LEU A 194 -6.85 -7.66 -19.79
CA LEU A 194 -6.67 -6.28 -20.23
C LEU A 194 -7.51 -5.29 -19.41
N CYS A 195 -6.93 -4.15 -19.07
CA CYS A 195 -7.62 -3.09 -18.35
C CYS A 195 -8.72 -2.48 -19.22
N ILE A 196 -9.92 -2.36 -18.66
CA ILE A 196 -11.10 -1.76 -19.30
C ILE A 196 -11.36 -0.32 -18.86
N GLU A 197 -10.40 0.29 -18.14
CA GLU A 197 -10.45 1.71 -17.73
C GLU A 197 -11.69 2.05 -16.88
N ASP A 198 -12.07 1.13 -15.98
CA ASP A 198 -13.22 1.27 -15.07
C ASP A 198 -12.95 2.16 -13.84
N GLY A 199 -11.68 2.51 -13.60
CA GLY A 199 -11.21 3.35 -12.50
C GLY A 199 -11.34 2.75 -11.09
N LEU A 200 -11.77 1.49 -10.93
CA LEU A 200 -12.02 0.89 -9.62
C LEU A 200 -10.75 0.82 -8.76
N CYS A 201 -9.62 0.50 -9.38
CA CYS A 201 -8.33 0.45 -8.69
C CYS A 201 -7.88 1.82 -8.18
N SER A 202 -8.27 2.92 -8.84
CA SER A 202 -8.00 4.28 -8.40
C SER A 202 -8.90 4.68 -7.22
N SER A 203 -10.18 4.31 -7.24
CA SER A 203 -11.13 4.71 -6.19
C SER A 203 -10.86 4.04 -4.85
N VAL A 204 -10.24 2.85 -4.85
CA VAL A 204 -9.90 2.11 -3.63
C VAL A 204 -8.45 2.28 -3.17
N CYS A 205 -7.60 3.00 -3.93
CA CYS A 205 -6.19 3.15 -3.58
C CYS A 205 -6.02 4.17 -2.43
N PRO A 206 -5.63 3.75 -1.21
CA PRO A 206 -5.66 4.62 -0.03
C PRO A 206 -4.60 5.73 -0.05
N THR A 207 -3.60 5.61 -0.93
CA THR A 207 -2.45 6.53 -1.02
C THR A 207 -2.43 7.30 -2.34
N SER A 208 -3.47 7.14 -3.16
CA SER A 208 -3.54 7.69 -4.52
C SER A 208 -2.32 7.34 -5.39
N LEU A 209 -1.66 6.20 -5.11
CA LEU A 209 -0.61 5.66 -5.99
C LEU A 209 -1.19 5.39 -7.37
N ILE A 210 -2.39 4.81 -7.43
CA ILE A 210 -3.18 4.73 -8.65
C ILE A 210 -4.17 5.88 -8.66
N HIS A 211 -4.16 6.67 -9.73
CA HIS A 211 -5.08 7.78 -9.97
C HIS A 211 -5.62 7.72 -11.40
N LEU A 212 -6.69 8.45 -11.70
CA LEU A 212 -7.17 8.60 -13.08
C LEU A 212 -6.28 9.62 -13.81
N ALA A 213 -5.79 9.25 -15.00
CA ALA A 213 -5.12 10.18 -15.89
C ALA A 213 -6.10 11.29 -16.32
N ARG A 214 -5.60 12.52 -16.40
CA ARG A 214 -6.35 13.66 -16.95
C ARG A 214 -6.37 13.63 -18.48
#